data_AF-A0A959QTT9-F1
#
_entry.id   AF-A0A959QTT9-F1
#
_cell.length_a   1.000
_cell.length_b   1.000
_cell.length_c   1.000
_cell.angle_alpha   90.00
_cell.angle_beta   90.00
_cell.angle_gamma   90.00
#
_symmetry.space_group_name_H-M   'P 1'
#
loop_
_entity.id
_entity.type
_entity.pdbx_description
1 polymer ?
#
loop_
_entity_poly.entity_id
_entity_poly.type
_entity_poly.pdbx_seq_one_letter_code
_entity_poly.pdbx_strand_id
1 'polypeptide(L)'
;MATTRRIARRINEVFNLNANHIYYFYLGNWYHHLRDFPGILVDSNGYVCFNTINDYETSPYLQHGVRLHVRGGISSMPGNIQ
;
A
#
# COMPACT_ATOMS: atom_id res chain seq x y z
N MET A 1 -4.64 15.67 -9.11
CA MET A 1 -4.88 14.40 -8.37
C MET A 1 -5.42 13.24 -9.24
N ALA A 2 -5.34 13.28 -10.59
CA ALA A 2 -5.79 12.18 -11.47
C ALA A 2 -4.70 11.12 -11.77
N THR A 3 -3.43 11.48 -11.62
CA THR A 3 -2.28 10.67 -12.06
C THR A 3 -2.06 9.43 -11.21
N THR A 4 -2.18 9.56 -9.88
CA THR A 4 -1.87 8.48 -8.92
C THR A 4 -2.77 7.26 -9.07
N ARG A 5 -4.09 7.46 -9.28
CA ARG A 5 -5.05 6.36 -9.46
C ARG A 5 -4.80 5.58 -10.76
N ARG A 6 -4.42 6.28 -11.84
CA ARG A 6 -4.04 5.65 -13.11
C ARG A 6 -2.77 4.82 -12.98
N ILE A 7 -1.76 5.35 -12.28
CA ILE A 7 -0.52 4.62 -12.00
C ILE A 7 -0.81 3.38 -11.15
N ALA A 8 -1.57 3.53 -10.05
CA ALA A 8 -1.88 2.42 -9.16
C ALA A 8 -2.64 1.29 -9.89
N ARG A 9 -3.63 1.63 -10.73
CA ARG A 9 -4.31 0.64 -11.58
C ARG A 9 -3.35 -0.05 -12.54
N ARG A 10 -2.45 0.71 -13.20
CA ARG A 10 -1.47 0.15 -14.13
C ARG A 10 -0.47 -0.77 -13.42
N ILE A 11 -0.08 -0.46 -12.19
CA ILE A 11 0.74 -1.34 -11.35
C ILE A 11 0.00 -2.65 -11.09
N ASN A 12 -1.26 -2.58 -10.67
CA ASN A 12 -2.08 -3.78 -10.43
C ASN A 12 -2.17 -4.69 -11.68
N GLU A 13 -2.36 -4.08 -12.86
CA GLU A 13 -2.43 -4.79 -14.14
C GLU A 13 -1.07 -5.38 -14.56
N VAL A 14 0.00 -4.59 -14.55
CA VAL A 14 1.34 -5.00 -15.03
C VAL A 14 1.94 -6.09 -14.14
N PHE A 15 1.77 -5.97 -12.83
CA PHE A 15 2.30 -6.94 -11.86
C PHE A 15 1.29 -8.04 -11.51
N ASN A 16 0.10 -8.04 -12.13
CA ASN A 16 -0.97 -9.02 -11.92
C ASN A 16 -1.30 -9.26 -10.43
N LEU A 17 -1.37 -8.17 -9.66
CA LEU A 17 -1.46 -8.24 -8.19
C LEU A 17 -2.86 -8.60 -7.68
N ASN A 18 -3.88 -8.54 -8.54
CA ASN A 18 -5.29 -8.82 -8.22
C ASN A 18 -5.79 -8.08 -6.97
N ALA A 19 -5.28 -6.87 -6.72
CA ALA A 19 -5.70 -6.05 -5.61
C ALA A 19 -7.09 -5.45 -5.86
N ASN A 20 -7.94 -5.49 -4.85
CA ASN A 20 -9.22 -4.78 -4.83
C ASN A 20 -9.02 -3.29 -4.56
N HIS A 21 -7.96 -2.94 -3.83
CA HIS A 21 -7.60 -1.56 -3.52
C HIS A 21 -6.09 -1.38 -3.60
N ILE A 22 -5.63 -0.35 -4.33
CA ILE A 22 -4.19 -0.05 -4.43
C ILE A 22 -3.93 1.44 -4.28
N TYR A 23 -2.97 1.80 -3.43
CA TYR A 23 -2.46 3.15 -3.27
C TYR A 23 -0.99 3.23 -3.62
N TYR A 24 -0.67 4.15 -4.53
CA TYR A 24 0.70 4.49 -4.86
C TYR A 24 1.06 5.85 -4.25
N PHE A 25 2.20 5.94 -3.57
CA PHE A 25 2.76 7.21 -3.15
C PHE A 25 4.29 7.18 -3.22
N TYR A 26 4.86 8.03 -4.08
CA TYR A 26 6.29 8.01 -4.41
C TYR A 26 7.22 8.10 -3.18
N LEU A 27 6.91 8.94 -2.20
CA LEU A 27 7.74 9.12 -0.99
C LEU A 27 7.50 8.05 0.09
N GLY A 28 6.47 7.22 -0.04
CA GLY A 28 6.28 6.03 0.78
C GLY A 28 5.89 6.21 2.26
N ASN A 29 5.75 7.44 2.76
CA ASN A 29 5.54 7.68 4.20
C ASN A 29 4.06 7.75 4.61
N TRP A 30 3.21 8.41 3.82
CA TRP A 30 1.83 8.71 4.18
C TRP A 30 0.83 8.28 3.11
N TYR A 31 -0.22 7.57 3.52
CA TYR A 31 -1.25 7.03 2.63
C TYR A 31 -2.65 7.36 3.14
N HIS A 32 -3.62 7.19 2.24
CA HIS A 32 -5.01 7.00 2.64
C HIS A 32 -5.20 5.58 3.17
N HIS A 33 -6.22 5.39 4.01
CA HIS A 33 -6.53 4.06 4.51
C HIS A 33 -7.05 3.16 3.40
N LEU A 34 -6.56 1.92 3.38
CA LEU A 34 -7.15 0.85 2.57
C LEU A 34 -8.55 0.53 3.12
N ARG A 35 -9.49 0.26 2.21
CA ARG A 35 -10.90 -0.02 2.54
C ARG A 35 -11.38 -1.37 2.02
N ASP A 36 -10.72 -1.88 0.99
CA ASP A 36 -11.07 -3.15 0.34
C ASP A 36 -9.81 -4.02 0.27
N PHE A 37 -9.98 -5.32 0.45
CA PHE A 37 -8.89 -6.29 0.55
C PHE A 37 -9.09 -7.43 -0.47
N PRO A 38 -8.03 -7.95 -1.13
CA PRO A 38 -6.62 -7.64 -0.91
C PRO A 38 -6.25 -6.20 -1.26
N GLY A 39 -5.57 -5.54 -0.32
CA GLY A 39 -5.24 -4.12 -0.37
C GLY A 39 -3.73 -3.94 -0.45
N ILE A 40 -3.26 -3.08 -1.36
CA ILE A 40 -1.82 -2.92 -1.63
C ILE A 40 -1.40 -1.47 -1.43
N LEU A 41 -0.31 -1.28 -0.70
CA LEU A 41 0.44 -0.02 -0.66
C LEU A 41 1.68 -0.17 -1.53
N VAL A 42 2.00 0.88 -2.29
CA VAL A 42 3.15 0.91 -3.20
C VAL A 42 3.89 2.23 -3.04
N ASP A 43 5.21 2.19 -2.99
CA ASP A 43 6.09 3.34 -3.08
C ASP A 43 7.14 3.16 -4.18
N SER A 44 8.18 4.00 -4.18
CA SER A 44 9.27 3.92 -5.14
C SER A 44 10.24 2.75 -4.89
N ASN A 45 10.18 2.11 -3.71
CA ASN A 45 11.07 1.04 -3.30
C ASN A 45 10.41 -0.34 -3.34
N GLY A 46 9.09 -0.42 -3.52
CA GLY A 46 8.37 -1.68 -3.66
C GLY A 46 6.90 -1.58 -3.27
N TYR A 47 6.29 -2.72 -2.98
CA TYR A 47 4.91 -2.81 -2.51
C TYR A 47 4.74 -3.83 -1.38
N VAL A 48 3.66 -3.68 -0.63
CA VAL A 48 3.22 -4.64 0.39
C VAL A 48 1.73 -4.93 0.19
N CYS A 49 1.37 -6.21 0.32
CA CYS A 49 0.00 -6.68 0.20
C CYS A 49 -0.57 -7.05 1.56
N PHE A 50 -1.77 -6.59 1.84
CA PHE A 50 -2.60 -7.00 2.96
C PHE A 50 -3.76 -7.83 2.41
N ASN A 51 -3.79 -9.12 2.73
CA ASN A 51 -4.83 -10.02 2.21
C ASN A 51 -6.17 -9.79 2.91
N THR A 52 -6.14 -9.43 4.19
CA THR A 52 -7.32 -9.18 5.00
C THR A 52 -7.24 -7.84 5.73
N ILE A 53 -8.41 -7.35 6.19
CA ILE A 53 -8.46 -6.18 7.06
C ILE A 53 -7.70 -6.40 8.37
N ASN A 54 -7.71 -7.63 8.90
CA ASN A 54 -7.01 -7.97 10.14
C ASN A 54 -5.49 -7.83 9.98
N ASP A 55 -4.90 -8.29 8.86
CA ASP A 55 -3.47 -8.14 8.58
C ASP A 55 -3.06 -6.66 8.53
N TYR A 56 -3.95 -5.82 8.00
CA TYR A 56 -3.75 -4.39 7.88
C TYR A 56 -3.89 -3.66 9.22
N GLU A 57 -4.93 -3.94 9.99
CA GLU A 57 -5.16 -3.26 11.28
C GLU A 57 -4.15 -3.67 12.35
N THR A 58 -3.70 -4.93 12.34
CA THR A 58 -2.77 -5.46 13.36
C THR A 58 -1.29 -5.26 13.00
N SER A 59 -0.98 -4.73 11.81
CA SER A 59 0.40 -4.54 11.37
C SER A 59 1.16 -3.55 12.28
N PRO A 60 2.29 -3.96 12.91
CA PRO A 60 3.04 -3.09 13.82
C PRO A 60 3.79 -1.95 13.10
N TYR A 61 3.88 -2.04 11.77
CA TYR A 61 4.53 -1.05 10.91
C TYR A 61 3.60 0.10 10.52
N LEU A 62 2.29 -0.08 10.71
CA LEU A 62 1.28 0.90 10.41
C LEU A 62 0.90 1.69 11.66
N GLN A 63 0.79 3.00 11.50
CA GLN A 63 0.09 3.85 12.47
C GLN A 63 -1.17 4.41 11.82
N HIS A 64 -2.31 4.04 12.39
CA HIS A 64 -3.61 4.52 11.95
C HIS A 64 -3.92 5.84 12.67
N GLY A 65 -3.84 6.95 11.94
CA GLY A 65 -4.27 8.27 12.40
C GLY A 65 -5.29 8.88 11.44
N VAL A 66 -5.24 10.20 11.22
CA VAL A 66 -6.02 10.86 10.16
C VAL A 66 -5.59 10.37 8.76
N ARG A 67 -4.32 9.99 8.64
CA ARG A 67 -3.73 9.30 7.50
C ARG A 67 -3.01 8.05 8.02
N LEU A 68 -2.81 7.10 7.13
CA LEU A 68 -1.98 5.95 7.40
C LEU A 68 -0.51 6.36 7.30
N HIS A 69 0.26 6.14 8.36
CA HIS A 69 1.72 6.30 8.32
C HIS A 69 2.37 4.92 8.31
N VAL A 70 3.31 4.71 7.38
CA VAL A 70 4.15 3.50 7.34
C VAL A 70 5.50 3.85 7.95
N ARG A 71 5.80 3.32 9.13
CA ARG A 71 7.03 3.66 9.87
C ARG A 71 8.26 3.21 9.09
N GLY A 72 9.05 4.17 8.61
CA GLY A 72 10.26 3.87 7.84
C GLY A 72 10.00 3.43 6.40
N GLY A 73 8.79 3.66 5.87
CA GLY A 73 8.40 3.33 4.49
C GLY A 73 8.10 1.84 4.27
N ILE A 74 7.63 1.47 3.07
CA ILE A 74 7.29 0.07 2.77
C ILE A 74 8.54 -0.82 2.81
N SER A 75 9.70 -0.28 2.45
CA SER A 75 10.99 -0.97 2.51
C SER A 75 11.33 -1.55 3.89
N SER A 76 10.76 -1.01 4.98
CA SER A 76 10.99 -1.49 6.35
C SER A 76 10.08 -2.67 6.74
N MET A 77 9.03 -2.95 5.96
CA MET A 77 8.05 -3.98 6.28
C MET A 77 8.53 -5.36 5.81
N PRO A 78 8.44 -6.39 6.65
CA PRO A 78 8.73 -7.76 6.24
C PRO A 78 7.68 -8.24 5.23
N GLY A 79 8.12 -8.94 4.19
CA GLY A 79 7.24 -9.42 3.12
C GLY A 79 6.91 -8.36 2.06
N ASN A 80 7.60 -7.23 2.06
CA ASN A 80 7.59 -6.32 0.92
C ASN A 80 8.24 -6.98 -0.32
N ILE A 81 7.80 -6.55 -1.49
CA ILE A 81 8.32 -7.04 -2.77
C ILE A 81 8.85 -5.82 -3.53
N GLN A 82 10.09 -5.92 -3.99
CA GLN A 82 10.81 -4.88 -4.76
C GLN A 82 10.71 -5.13 -6.25
#